data_AF-J9GWH3-F1
#
_entry.id   AF-J9GWH3-F1
#
_cell.length_a   1.000
_cell.length_b   1.000
_cell.length_c   1.000
_cell.angle_alpha   90.00
_cell.angle_beta   90.00
_cell.angle_gamma   90.00
#
_symmetry.space_group_name_H-M   'P 1'
#
loop_
_entity.id
_entity.type
_entity.pdbx_description
1 polymer ?
#
loop_
_entity_poly.entity_id
_entity_poly.type
_entity_poly.pdbx_seq_one_letter_code
_entity_poly.pdbx_strand_id
1 'polypeptide(L)' 'MYLSRNLDLATAEAVAELNITGVGITPESRRQYPDGPVMAHIVGYTGWDEHGQEGVELARDKELSGTAGARRV' A
#
# COMPACT_ATOMS: atom_id res chain seq x y z
N MET A 1 8.21 3.62 14.94
CA MET A 1 7.07 2.79 15.38
C MET A 1 5.89 3.14 14.50
N TYR A 2 5.13 2.16 14.00
CA TYR A 2 3.92 2.40 13.21
C TYR A 2 2.69 2.38 14.13
N LEU A 3 1.78 3.32 13.94
CA LEU A 3 0.51 3.41 14.69
C LEU A 3 -0.62 2.66 13.95
N SER A 4 -0.79 2.96 12.67
CA SER A 4 -1.75 2.31 11.78
C SER A 4 -1.29 2.45 10.32
N ARG A 5 -1.75 1.55 9.44
CA ARG A 5 -1.43 1.50 8.01
C ARG A 5 -2.73 1.35 7.21
N ASN A 6 -2.69 1.59 5.89
CA ASN A 6 -3.85 1.46 5.00
C ASN A 6 -5.08 2.29 5.40
N LEU A 7 -4.86 3.46 6.02
CA LEU A 7 -5.93 4.41 6.29
C LEU A 7 -6.42 5.03 4.98
N ASP A 8 -7.72 5.30 4.91
CA ASP A 8 -8.29 6.13 3.85
C ASP A 8 -7.78 7.57 3.96
N LEU A 9 -7.83 8.29 2.84
CA LEU A 9 -7.33 9.65 2.76
C LEU A 9 -8.03 10.58 3.76
N ALA A 10 -9.35 10.44 3.95
CA ALA A 10 -10.11 11.29 4.86
C ALA A 10 -9.70 11.07 6.33
N THR A 11 -9.52 9.81 6.75
CA THR A 11 -8.99 9.51 8.09
C THR A 11 -7.56 10.02 8.27
N ALA A 12 -6.71 9.89 7.24
CA ALA A 12 -5.34 10.41 7.30
C ALA A 12 -5.34 11.94 7.46
N GLU A 13 -6.15 12.66 6.69
CA GLU A 13 -6.32 14.11 6.79
C GLU A 13 -6.85 14.53 8.17
N ALA A 14 -7.86 13.85 8.70
CA ALA A 14 -8.38 14.12 10.04
C ALA A 14 -7.31 13.95 11.12
N VAL A 15 -6.44 12.94 11.02
CA VAL A 15 -5.31 12.74 11.94
C VAL A 15 -4.24 13.83 11.76
N ALA A 16 -4.01 14.30 10.53
CA ALA A 16 -3.11 15.41 10.26
C ALA A 16 -3.57 16.70 10.95
N GLU A 17 -4.87 16.98 10.88
CA GLU A 17 -5.50 18.18 11.46
C GLU A 17 -5.42 18.22 12.98
N LEU A 18 -5.34 17.07 13.65
CA LEU A 18 -5.17 17.00 15.10
C LEU A 18 -3.82 17.55 15.59
N ASN A 19 -2.85 17.78 14.69
CA ASN A 19 -1.54 18.39 14.99
C ASN A 19 -0.83 17.77 16.21
N ILE A 20 -0.92 16.45 16.36
CA ILE A 20 -0.32 15.74 17.49
C ILE A 20 1.20 15.70 17.31
N THR A 21 1.94 16.35 18.22
CA THR A 21 3.40 16.36 18.19
C THR A 21 3.96 14.93 18.21
N GLY A 22 4.77 14.61 17.20
CA GLY A 22 5.42 13.30 17.06
C GLY A 22 4.63 12.28 16.22
N VAL A 23 3.44 12.63 15.74
CA VAL A 23 2.67 11.81 14.78
C VAL A 23 2.85 12.40 13.38
N GLY A 24 3.28 11.57 12.44
CA GLY A 24 3.43 11.93 11.02
C GLY A 24 2.69 10.95 10.12
N ILE A 25 2.38 11.39 8.91
CA ILE A 25 1.70 10.59 7.90
C ILE A 25 2.68 10.30 6.78
N THR A 26 2.81 9.01 6.46
CA THR A 26 3.57 8.54 5.30
C THR A 26 2.59 8.09 4.23
N PRO A 27 2.66 8.62 3.00
CA PRO A 27 1.83 8.12 1.91
C PRO A 27 2.27 6.69 1.56
N GLU A 28 1.28 5.79 1.53
CA GLU A 28 1.45 4.39 1.12
C GLU A 28 0.54 4.13 -0.09
N SER A 29 0.92 3.20 -0.95
CA SER A 29 0.10 2.77 -2.06
C SER A 29 -0.58 1.43 -1.74
N ARG A 30 -1.81 1.23 -2.24
CA ARG A 30 -2.58 0.01 -2.03
C ARG A 30 -3.16 -0.46 -3.35
N ARG A 31 -3.04 -1.76 -3.63
CA ARG A 31 -3.61 -2.40 -4.82
C ARG A 31 -5.12 -2.55 -4.68
N GLN A 32 -5.83 -2.26 -5.76
CA GLN A 32 -7.26 -2.46 -5.87
C GLN A 32 -7.53 -3.37 -7.07
N TYR A 33 -8.33 -4.42 -6.86
CA TYR A 33 -8.67 -5.42 -7.86
C TYR A 33 -10.16 -5.28 -8.21
N PRO A 34 -10.55 -4.53 -9.27
CA PRO A 34 -11.95 -4.22 -9.57
C PRO A 34 -12.83 -5.46 -9.81
N ASP A 35 -12.27 -6.47 -10.49
CA ASP A 35 -12.98 -7.72 -10.80
C ASP A 35 -12.93 -8.75 -9.64
N GLY A 36 -12.26 -8.38 -8.54
CA GLY A 36 -12.27 -9.08 -7.26
C GLY A 36 -12.10 -10.61 -7.37
N PRO A 37 -13.05 -11.41 -6.83
CA PRO A 37 -12.91 -12.86 -6.74
C PRO A 37 -12.81 -13.58 -8.08
N VAL A 38 -13.39 -13.01 -9.14
CA VAL A 38 -13.47 -13.69 -10.46
C VAL A 38 -12.07 -13.85 -11.07
N MET A 39 -11.18 -12.90 -10.79
CA MET A 39 -9.81 -12.89 -11.30
C MET A 39 -8.75 -13.16 -10.23
N ALA A 40 -9.15 -13.37 -8.98
CA ALA A 40 -8.24 -13.50 -7.83
C ALA A 40 -7.17 -14.61 -8.02
N HIS A 41 -7.54 -15.77 -8.58
CA HIS A 41 -6.58 -16.85 -8.81
C HIS A 41 -5.59 -16.58 -9.94
N ILE A 42 -5.97 -15.73 -10.91
CA ILE A 42 -5.13 -15.40 -12.05
C ILE A 42 -4.23 -14.22 -11.70
N VAL A 43 -4.84 -13.11 -11.27
CA VAL A 43 -4.13 -11.88 -10.92
C VAL A 43 -3.30 -12.06 -9.66
N GLY A 44 -3.84 -12.74 -8.65
CA GLY A 44 -3.23 -12.86 -7.33
C GLY A 44 -3.45 -11.62 -6.47
N TYR A 45 -2.55 -11.43 -5.51
CA TYR A 45 -2.58 -10.28 -4.60
C TYR A 45 -1.16 -9.88 -4.14
N THR A 46 -1.03 -8.65 -3.67
CA THR A 46 0.19 -8.13 -3.03
C THR A 46 0.12 -8.20 -1.50
N GLY A 47 1.26 -8.39 -0.86
CA GLY A 47 1.44 -8.31 0.58
C GLY A 47 1.38 -6.91 1.16
N TRP A 48 1.64 -6.82 2.47
CA TRP A 48 1.74 -5.56 3.22
C TRP A 48 3.00 -4.74 2.87
N ASP A 49 3.97 -5.39 2.23
CA ASP A 49 5.22 -4.87 1.72
C ASP A 49 5.14 -4.48 0.23
N GLU A 50 3.93 -4.48 -0.34
CA GLU A 50 3.66 -4.18 -1.76
C GLU A 50 4.27 -5.17 -2.76
N HIS A 51 4.75 -6.33 -2.30
CA HIS A 51 5.26 -7.40 -3.16
C HIS A 51 4.19 -8.44 -3.48
N GLY A 52 4.18 -8.92 -4.72
CA GLY A 52 3.27 -9.95 -5.19
C GLY A 52 3.51 -11.28 -4.47
N GLN A 53 2.44 -11.92 -3.96
CA GLN A 53 2.54 -13.22 -3.27
C GLN A 53 1.94 -14.37 -4.06
N GLU A 54 1.01 -14.09 -4.97
CA GLU A 54 0.41 -15.11 -5.85
C GLU A 54 0.13 -14.57 -7.25
N GLY A 55 -0.21 -15.47 -8.17
CA GLY A 55 -0.69 -15.14 -9.50
C GLY A 55 0.29 -14.32 -10.34
N VAL A 56 -0.26 -13.43 -11.16
CA VAL A 56 0.50 -12.49 -12.00
C VAL A 56 1.32 -11.52 -11.14
N GLU A 57 0.79 -11.08 -10.00
CA GLU A 57 1.50 -10.18 -9.08
C GLU A 57 2.85 -10.77 -8.66
N LEU A 58 2.88 -12.04 -8.24
CA LEU A 58 4.15 -12.72 -7.91
C LEU A 58 5.01 -12.97 -9.16
N ALA A 59 4.40 -13.48 -10.24
CA ALA A 59 5.13 -13.84 -11.45
C ALA A 59 5.79 -12.64 -12.16
N ARG A 60 5.31 -11.43 -11.90
CA ARG A 60 5.80 -10.17 -12.47
C ARG A 60 6.24 -9.17 -11.41
N ASP A 61 6.46 -9.61 -10.18
CA ASP A 61 6.82 -8.73 -9.05
C ASP A 61 8.02 -7.83 -9.39
N LYS A 62 9.04 -8.36 -10.07
CA LYS A 62 10.21 -7.59 -10.51
C LYS A 62 9.88 -6.43 -11.46
N GLU A 63 8.89 -6.61 -12.33
CA GLU A 63 8.45 -5.57 -13.29
C GLU A 63 7.44 -4.62 -12.63
N LEU A 64 6.60 -5.12 -11.73
CA LEU A 64 5.48 -4.39 -11.11
C LEU A 64 5.87 -3.61 -9.85
N SER A 65 6.88 -4.07 -9.09
CA SER A 65 7.34 -3.42 -7.85
C SER A 65 8.08 -2.10 -8.10
N GLY A 66 8.61 -1.89 -9.31
CA GLY A 66 9.34 -0.69 -9.67
C GLY A 66 10.60 -0.50 -8.82
N THR A 67 10.90 0.73 -8.40
CA THR A 67 12.06 1.03 -7.56
C THR A 67 11.66 2.07 -6.52
N ALA A 68 11.85 1.74 -5.24
CA ALA A 68 11.52 2.63 -4.15
C ALA A 68 12.34 3.92 -4.22
N GLY A 69 11.66 5.07 -4.11
CA GLY A 69 12.30 6.37 -3.96
C GLY A 69 12.87 6.55 -2.55
N ALA A 70 13.87 7.43 -2.41
CA ALA A 70 14.40 7.81 -1.11
C ALA A 70 13.94 9.23 -0.74
N ARG A 71 13.29 9.39 0.42
CA ARG A 71 12.98 10.70 1.00
C ARG A 71 13.73 10.85 2.31
N ARG A 72 14.53 11.91 2.42
CA ARG A 72 15.15 12.31 3.68
C ARG A 72 14.18 13.25 4.40
N VAL A 73 13.62 12.77 5.50
CA VAL A 73 12.82 13.54 6.47
C VAL A 73 13.68 13.92 7.65
#